data_AF-X0WPK2-F1
#
_entry.id   AF-X0WPK2-F1
#
_cell.length_a   1.000
_cell.length_b   1.000
_cell.length_c   1.000
_cell.angle_alpha   90.00
_cell.angle_beta   90.00
_cell.angle_gamma   90.00
#
_symmetry.space_group_name_H-M   'P 1'
#
loop_
_entity.id
_entity.type
_entity.pdbx_description
1 polymer ?
#
loop_
_entity_poly.entity_id
_entity_poly.type
_entity_poly.pdbx_seq_one_letter_code
_entity_poly.pdbx_strand_id
1 'polypeptide(L)'
;MTEEDLDDKLFIFISKLLTDELIRQGHKLTGSLINSLDSRIKVAKRKTTFEYLMLAYGRALNDGVSPSRIPYTIGGPPRGGKSKYIQGLIKFAMLKFKLDKKKATGVAFAIAKKQKEKGSPLTGKIGFIDNTLEANMDKITELISDYYEA
;
A
#
# COMPACT_ATOMS: atom_id res chain seq x y z
N MET A 1 15.86 23.81 15.21
CA MET A 1 15.14 22.51 15.15
C MET A 1 16.18 21.40 14.96
N THR A 2 16.08 20.25 15.63
CA THR A 2 17.05 19.15 15.48
C THR A 2 16.72 18.23 14.28
N GLU A 3 17.65 17.35 13.89
CA GLU A 3 17.37 16.34 12.84
C GLU A 3 16.24 15.39 13.26
N GLU A 4 16.22 15.01 14.53
CA GLU A 4 15.18 14.16 15.14
C GLU A 4 13.81 14.87 15.10
N ASP A 5 13.76 16.16 15.46
CA ASP A 5 12.53 16.96 15.36
C ASP A 5 11.99 17.04 13.92
N LEU A 6 12.89 17.14 12.93
CA LEU A 6 12.51 17.19 11.52
C LEU A 6 11.98 15.83 11.03
N ASP A 7 12.65 14.72 11.40
CA ASP A 7 12.19 13.36 11.09
C ASP A 7 10.79 13.14 11.65
N ASP A 8 10.58 13.44 12.93
CA ASP A 8 9.29 13.25 13.60
C ASP A 8 8.17 14.07 12.95
N LYS A 9 8.43 15.36 12.63
CA LYS A 9 7.44 16.21 11.96
C LYS A 9 7.08 15.68 10.58
N LEU A 10 8.08 15.34 9.77
CA LEU A 10 7.85 14.78 8.43
C LEU A 10 7.15 13.44 8.50
N PHE A 11 7.56 12.56 9.41
CA PHE A 11 6.96 11.26 9.62
C PHE A 11 5.50 11.37 10.03
N ILE A 12 5.17 12.17 11.05
CA ILE A 12 3.79 12.38 11.51
C ILE A 12 2.93 12.94 10.39
N PHE A 13 3.44 13.94 9.66
CA PHE A 13 2.72 14.57 8.56
C PHE A 13 2.47 13.60 7.41
N ILE A 14 3.51 12.97 6.87
CA ILE A 14 3.42 12.07 5.71
C ILE A 14 2.66 10.80 6.06
N SER A 15 2.91 10.19 7.23
CA SER A 15 2.21 8.97 7.64
C SER A 15 0.71 9.19 7.81
N LYS A 16 0.30 10.35 8.31
CA LYS A 16 -1.11 10.73 8.38
C LYS A 16 -1.72 10.82 6.99
N LEU A 17 -1.07 11.54 6.07
CA LEU A 17 -1.57 11.72 4.70
C LEU A 17 -1.70 10.38 3.95
N LEU A 18 -0.68 9.53 4.03
CA LEU A 18 -0.69 8.20 3.41
C LEU A 18 -1.75 7.29 4.03
N THR A 19 -1.94 7.37 5.35
CA THR A 19 -2.98 6.62 6.06
C THR A 19 -4.38 7.02 5.58
N ASP A 20 -4.64 8.32 5.51
CA ASP A 20 -5.93 8.87 5.07
C ASP A 20 -6.21 8.46 3.62
N GLU A 21 -5.22 8.53 2.74
CA GLU A 21 -5.35 8.11 1.34
C GLU A 21 -5.58 6.59 1.21
N LEU A 22 -4.84 5.76 1.92
CA LEU A 22 -5.05 4.30 1.94
C LEU A 22 -6.47 3.94 2.39
N ILE A 23 -7.01 4.64 3.39
CA ILE A 23 -8.38 4.47 3.87
C ILE A 23 -9.37 4.89 2.78
N ARG A 24 -9.17 6.06 2.16
CA ARG A 24 -10.02 6.61 1.09
C ARG A 24 -10.07 5.70 -0.15
N GLN A 25 -8.95 5.08 -0.48
CA GLN A 25 -8.86 4.11 -1.57
C GLN A 25 -9.48 2.75 -1.22
N GLY A 26 -9.76 2.49 0.06
CA GLY A 26 -10.35 1.25 0.56
C GLY A 26 -9.35 0.14 0.83
N HIS A 27 -8.06 0.47 0.95
CA HIS A 27 -6.94 -0.46 1.16
C HIS A 27 -6.73 -0.85 2.63
N LYS A 28 -7.47 -0.25 3.56
CA LYS A 28 -7.45 -0.65 4.97
C LYS A 28 -8.36 -1.86 5.23
N LEU A 29 -7.74 -3.00 5.60
CA LEU A 29 -8.44 -4.18 6.11
C LEU A 29 -8.04 -4.50 7.56
N THR A 30 -6.81 -4.96 7.78
CA THR A 30 -6.27 -5.27 9.12
C THR A 30 -5.52 -4.09 9.74
N GLY A 31 -5.17 -3.08 8.94
CA GLY A 31 -4.27 -1.98 9.35
C GLY A 31 -2.78 -2.33 9.27
N SER A 32 -2.40 -3.56 8.90
CA SER A 32 -0.99 -3.98 8.94
C SER A 32 -0.04 -3.12 8.08
N LEU A 33 -0.50 -2.59 6.94
CA LEU A 33 0.33 -1.69 6.12
C LEU A 33 0.59 -0.37 6.84
N ILE A 34 -0.48 0.22 7.38
CA ILE A 34 -0.43 1.49 8.12
C ILE A 34 0.44 1.34 9.37
N ASN A 35 0.31 0.23 10.10
CA ASN A 35 1.09 -0.01 11.30
C ASN A 35 2.56 -0.39 11.01
N SER A 36 2.92 -0.58 9.73
CA SER A 36 4.30 -0.88 9.31
C SER A 36 5.06 0.34 8.80
N LEU A 37 4.41 1.50 8.80
CA LEU A 37 5.01 2.74 8.34
C LEU A 37 6.13 3.16 9.31
N ASP A 38 7.27 3.52 8.75
CA ASP A 38 8.48 3.90 9.48
C ASP A 38 9.28 4.91 8.62
N SER A 39 10.17 5.70 9.23
CA SER A 39 11.02 6.65 8.51
C SER A 39 12.45 6.64 8.98
N ARG A 40 13.32 7.19 8.13
CA ARG A 40 14.70 7.55 8.48
C ARG A 40 15.06 8.82 7.76
N ILE A 41 15.59 9.80 8.49
CA ILE A 41 16.18 10.99 7.88
C ILE A 41 17.71 10.89 7.79
N LYS A 42 18.27 11.43 6.72
CA LYS A 42 19.70 11.68 6.57
C LYS A 42 19.89 13.12 6.11
N VAL A 43 20.43 13.95 6.99
CA VAL A 43 20.71 15.36 6.69
C VAL A 43 22.18 15.51 6.28
N ALA A 44 22.41 16.20 5.17
CA ALA A 44 23.71 16.65 4.73
C ALA A 44 23.65 18.15 4.41
N LYS A 45 24.81 18.81 4.36
CA LYS A 45 24.95 20.29 4.24
C LYS A 45 24.08 20.97 3.16
N ARG A 46 23.67 20.26 2.10
CA ARG A 46 22.81 20.78 1.01
C ARG A 46 21.74 19.79 0.56
N LYS A 47 21.50 18.73 1.33
CA LYS A 47 20.59 17.66 0.93
C LYS A 47 20.03 16.98 2.16
N THR A 48 18.70 16.99 2.28
CA THR A 48 17.97 16.12 3.20
C THR A 48 17.43 14.94 2.39
N THR A 49 17.68 13.72 2.88
CA THR A 49 17.08 12.50 2.34
C THR A 49 16.14 11.93 3.39
N PHE A 50 14.85 11.86 3.07
CA PHE A 50 13.85 11.23 3.91
C PHE A 50 13.48 9.88 3.30
N GLU A 51 13.82 8.79 3.98
CA GLU A 51 13.50 7.43 3.59
C GLU A 51 12.24 6.99 4.30
N TYR A 52 11.26 6.48 3.55
CA TYR A 52 10.01 5.98 4.10
C TYR A 52 9.89 4.47 3.88
N LEU A 53 9.60 3.72 4.92
CA LEU A 53 9.52 2.27 4.90
C LEU A 53 8.09 1.80 5.17
N MET A 54 7.74 0.68 4.54
CA MET A 54 6.45 0.01 4.72
C MET A 54 6.57 -1.45 4.29
N LEU A 55 5.58 -2.28 4.64
CA LEU A 55 5.48 -3.64 4.10
C LEU A 55 5.48 -3.63 2.56
N ALA A 56 6.29 -4.51 1.97
CA ALA A 56 6.57 -4.53 0.53
C ALA A 56 5.32 -4.60 -0.36
N TYR A 57 4.24 -5.23 0.11
CA TYR A 57 3.00 -5.30 -0.67
C TYR A 57 2.33 -3.92 -0.88
N GLY A 58 2.71 -2.89 -0.12
CA GLY A 58 2.28 -1.51 -0.35
C GLY A 58 2.63 -1.04 -1.76
N ARG A 59 3.76 -1.46 -2.34
CA ARG A 59 4.09 -1.17 -3.74
C ARG A 59 3.09 -1.75 -4.73
N ALA A 60 2.57 -2.95 -4.49
CA ALA A 60 1.55 -3.53 -5.36
C ALA A 60 0.20 -2.80 -5.27
N LEU A 61 -0.09 -2.13 -4.16
CA LEU A 61 -1.26 -1.25 -4.02
C LEU A 61 -1.04 0.13 -4.64
N ASN A 62 0.19 0.66 -4.54
CA ASN A 62 0.56 1.93 -5.17
C ASN A 62 0.64 1.82 -6.69
N ASP A 63 1.33 0.83 -7.22
CA ASP A 63 1.64 0.73 -8.65
C ASP A 63 0.54 -0.03 -9.41
N GLY A 64 -0.25 -0.82 -8.68
CA GLY A 64 -1.11 -1.85 -9.25
C GLY A 64 -0.34 -3.07 -9.75
N VAL A 65 -1.09 -4.09 -10.16
CA VAL A 65 -0.57 -5.33 -10.73
C VAL A 65 -1.30 -5.61 -12.03
N SER A 66 -0.55 -5.69 -13.13
CA SER A 66 -1.11 -5.97 -14.44
C SER A 66 -1.73 -7.38 -14.53
N PRO A 67 -2.71 -7.60 -15.43
CA PRO A 67 -3.33 -8.91 -15.66
C PRO A 67 -2.32 -10.05 -15.88
N SER A 68 -1.26 -9.79 -16.64
CA SER A 68 -0.23 -10.80 -16.96
C SER A 68 0.51 -11.30 -15.72
N ARG A 69 0.71 -10.44 -14.72
CA ARG A 69 1.42 -10.74 -13.47
C ARG A 69 0.56 -11.40 -12.40
N ILE A 70 -0.76 -11.51 -12.60
CA ILE A 70 -1.63 -12.21 -11.64
C ILE A 70 -1.34 -13.71 -11.69
N PRO A 71 -0.95 -14.34 -10.55
CA PRO A 71 -0.55 -15.74 -10.47
C PRO A 71 -1.79 -16.66 -10.40
N TYR A 72 -2.62 -16.59 -11.44
CA TYR A 72 -3.82 -17.38 -11.63
C TYR A 72 -3.99 -17.75 -13.12
N THR A 73 -4.43 -18.99 -13.38
CA THR A 73 -4.72 -19.49 -14.73
C THR A 73 -6.19 -19.83 -14.81
N ILE A 74 -6.90 -19.27 -15.79
CA ILE A 74 -8.32 -19.57 -16.05
C ILE A 74 -8.38 -20.88 -16.84
N GLY A 75 -9.23 -21.83 -16.40
CA GLY A 75 -9.48 -23.07 -17.14
C GLY A 75 -8.29 -24.04 -17.25
N GLY A 76 -7.20 -23.80 -16.52
CA GLY A 76 -6.05 -24.70 -16.50
C GLY A 76 -6.35 -26.01 -15.75
N PRO A 77 -5.61 -27.10 -16.03
CA PRO A 77 -5.77 -28.35 -15.30
C PRO A 77 -5.52 -28.12 -13.80
N PRO A 78 -6.18 -28.88 -12.91
CA PRO A 78 -5.92 -28.82 -11.49
C PRO A 78 -4.44 -29.14 -11.24
N ARG A 79 -3.64 -28.10 -11.01
CA ARG A 79 -2.26 -28.27 -10.55
C ARG A 79 -2.36 -28.61 -9.06
N GLY A 80 -2.05 -29.85 -8.70
CA GLY A 80 -2.03 -30.28 -7.30
C GLY A 80 -1.24 -29.28 -6.44
N GLY A 81 -1.78 -28.90 -5.28
CA GLY A 81 -1.15 -27.97 -4.35
C GLY A 81 -2.03 -26.77 -3.94
N LYS A 82 -1.68 -26.12 -2.84
CA LYS A 82 -2.38 -24.94 -2.31
C LYS A 82 -1.69 -23.67 -2.83
N SER A 83 -2.34 -22.94 -3.74
CA SER A 83 -1.85 -21.62 -4.20
C SER A 83 -1.84 -20.60 -3.06
N LYS A 84 -0.66 -20.07 -2.70
CA LYS A 84 -0.53 -19.01 -1.66
C LYS A 84 -1.36 -17.77 -1.99
N TYR A 85 -1.45 -17.42 -3.26
CA TYR A 85 -2.27 -16.30 -3.74
C TYR A 85 -3.76 -16.53 -3.46
N ILE A 86 -4.28 -17.71 -3.84
CA ILE A 86 -5.68 -18.05 -3.55
C ILE A 86 -5.94 -18.13 -2.05
N GLN A 87 -5.03 -18.70 -1.25
CA GLN A 87 -5.18 -18.70 0.21
C GLN A 87 -5.23 -17.28 0.80
N GLY A 88 -4.42 -16.35 0.27
CA GLY A 88 -4.48 -14.94 0.63
C GLY A 88 -5.84 -14.32 0.30
N LEU A 89 -6.38 -14.60 -0.89
CA LEU A 89 -7.71 -14.12 -1.29
C LEU A 89 -8.85 -14.72 -0.46
N ILE A 90 -8.73 -16.00 -0.05
CA ILE A 90 -9.69 -16.63 0.87
C ILE A 90 -9.69 -15.87 2.19
N LYS A 91 -8.51 -15.64 2.78
CA LYS A 91 -8.38 -14.89 4.03
C LYS A 91 -8.93 -13.47 3.88
N PHE A 92 -8.62 -12.78 2.78
CA PHE A 92 -9.18 -11.48 2.47
C PHE A 92 -10.71 -11.51 2.44
N ALA A 93 -11.31 -12.46 1.71
CA ALA A 93 -12.76 -12.57 1.57
C ALA A 93 -13.44 -12.89 2.91
N MET A 94 -12.87 -13.78 3.73
CA MET A 94 -13.35 -14.06 5.09
C MET A 94 -13.36 -12.79 5.95
N LEU A 95 -12.28 -12.02 5.93
CA LEU A 95 -12.14 -10.82 6.76
C LEU A 95 -13.01 -9.65 6.28
N LYS A 96 -13.03 -9.41 4.96
CA LYS A 96 -13.71 -8.27 4.32
C LYS A 96 -15.22 -8.47 4.28
N PHE A 97 -15.68 -9.67 3.95
CA PHE A 97 -17.10 -9.97 3.74
C PHE A 97 -17.73 -10.79 4.88
N LYS A 98 -16.96 -11.10 5.93
CA LYS A 98 -17.43 -11.90 7.10
C LYS A 98 -18.01 -13.25 6.70
N LEU A 99 -17.41 -13.88 5.69
CA LEU A 99 -17.85 -15.16 5.14
C LEU A 99 -17.17 -16.34 5.82
N ASP A 100 -17.86 -17.46 5.91
CA ASP A 100 -17.24 -18.75 6.18
C ASP A 100 -16.25 -19.14 5.07
N LYS A 101 -15.38 -20.11 5.36
CA LYS A 101 -14.32 -20.55 4.43
C LYS A 101 -14.89 -21.07 3.11
N LYS A 102 -16.05 -21.73 3.10
CA LYS A 102 -16.65 -22.33 1.90
C LYS A 102 -17.10 -21.23 0.94
N LYS A 103 -17.87 -20.26 1.43
CA LYS A 103 -18.31 -19.08 0.67
C LYS A 103 -17.12 -18.21 0.25
N ALA A 104 -16.19 -17.97 1.16
CA ALA A 104 -14.97 -17.20 0.88
C ALA A 104 -14.10 -17.83 -0.22
N THR A 105 -14.08 -19.16 -0.33
CA THR A 105 -13.38 -19.86 -1.41
C THR A 105 -13.96 -19.53 -2.77
N GLY A 106 -15.29 -19.56 -2.91
CA GLY A 106 -15.96 -19.16 -4.16
C GLY A 106 -15.65 -17.70 -4.53
N VAL A 107 -15.74 -16.79 -3.55
CA VAL A 107 -15.42 -15.37 -3.75
C VAL A 107 -13.94 -15.17 -4.13
N ALA A 108 -13.00 -15.88 -3.51
CA ALA A 108 -11.59 -15.79 -3.83
C ALA A 108 -11.29 -16.18 -5.29
N PHE A 109 -11.90 -17.25 -5.81
CA PHE A 109 -11.74 -17.62 -7.21
C PHE A 109 -12.39 -16.61 -8.17
N ALA A 110 -13.55 -16.04 -7.80
CA ALA A 110 -14.17 -14.98 -8.59
C ALA A 110 -13.29 -13.72 -8.65
N ILE A 111 -12.69 -13.31 -7.53
CA ILE A 111 -11.71 -12.21 -7.48
C ILE A 111 -10.49 -12.55 -8.33
N ALA A 112 -9.90 -13.73 -8.17
CA ALA A 112 -8.72 -14.15 -8.93
C ALA A 112 -8.98 -14.13 -10.45
N LYS A 113 -10.14 -14.61 -10.89
CA LYS A 113 -10.57 -14.57 -12.29
C LYS A 113 -10.66 -13.12 -12.79
N LYS A 114 -11.33 -12.24 -12.03
CA LYS A 114 -11.46 -10.83 -12.41
C LYS A 114 -10.14 -10.10 -12.41
N GLN A 115 -9.26 -10.38 -11.44
CA GLN A 115 -7.92 -9.81 -11.43
C GLN A 115 -7.09 -10.31 -12.61
N LYS A 116 -7.23 -11.58 -13.00
CA LYS A 116 -6.54 -12.10 -14.18
C LYS A 116 -7.00 -11.45 -15.49
N GLU A 117 -8.24 -10.98 -15.55
CA GLU A 117 -8.80 -10.24 -16.68
C GLU A 117 -8.36 -8.76 -16.68
N LYS A 118 -8.39 -8.09 -15.51
CA LYS A 118 -8.31 -6.61 -15.41
C LYS A 118 -7.10 -6.07 -14.65
N GLY A 119 -6.38 -6.91 -13.93
CA GLY A 119 -5.34 -6.53 -12.98
C GLY A 119 -5.89 -6.27 -11.58
N SER A 120 -5.05 -5.74 -10.71
CA SER A 120 -5.37 -5.39 -9.33
C SER A 120 -4.82 -3.99 -9.01
N PRO A 121 -5.50 -3.18 -8.19
CA PRO A 121 -6.83 -3.40 -7.62
C PRO A 121 -7.95 -3.28 -8.66
N LEU A 122 -9.05 -4.01 -8.47
CA LEU A 122 -10.19 -4.01 -9.39
C LEU A 122 -10.90 -2.65 -9.47
N THR A 123 -10.73 -1.80 -8.47
CA THR A 123 -11.28 -0.44 -8.40
C THR A 123 -10.46 0.56 -9.23
N GLY A 124 -9.25 0.19 -9.68
CA GLY A 124 -8.32 1.11 -10.34
C GLY A 124 -7.72 2.19 -9.44
N LYS A 125 -8.05 2.20 -8.14
CA LYS A 125 -7.51 3.19 -7.19
C LYS A 125 -6.07 2.82 -6.80
N ILE A 126 -5.12 3.56 -7.35
CA ILE A 126 -3.67 3.37 -7.21
C ILE A 126 -3.00 4.72 -6.87
N GLY A 127 -1.67 4.73 -6.73
CA GLY A 127 -0.86 5.94 -6.57
C GLY A 127 -0.99 6.63 -5.21
N PHE A 128 -1.30 5.88 -4.13
CA PHE A 128 -1.47 6.49 -2.81
C PHE A 128 -0.18 7.13 -2.26
N ILE A 129 0.99 6.77 -2.78
CA ILE A 129 2.27 7.40 -2.41
C ILE A 129 2.49 8.60 -3.31
N ASP A 130 2.57 8.36 -4.61
CA ASP A 130 2.98 9.37 -5.59
C ASP A 130 2.00 10.55 -5.59
N ASN A 131 0.70 10.28 -5.67
CA ASN A 131 -0.33 11.33 -5.68
C ASN A 131 -0.35 12.11 -4.36
N THR A 132 -0.13 11.43 -3.23
CA THR A 132 -0.15 12.07 -1.91
C THR A 132 1.06 12.97 -1.71
N LEU A 133 2.26 12.52 -2.11
CA LEU A 133 3.47 13.33 -1.99
C LEU A 133 3.44 14.51 -2.95
N GLU A 134 3.04 14.29 -4.20
CA GLU A 134 2.92 15.35 -5.21
C GLU A 134 1.93 16.44 -4.76
N ALA A 135 0.75 16.04 -4.28
CA ALA A 135 -0.27 16.99 -3.83
C ALA A 135 0.10 17.77 -2.56
N ASN A 136 1.15 17.37 -1.82
CA ASN A 136 1.56 18.00 -0.57
C ASN A 136 3.01 18.50 -0.59
N MET A 137 3.62 18.58 -1.78
CA MET A 137 5.03 18.93 -1.93
C MET A 137 5.38 20.30 -1.35
N ASP A 138 4.49 21.28 -1.49
CA ASP A 138 4.69 22.64 -0.96
C ASP A 138 4.83 22.60 0.57
N LYS A 139 3.94 21.88 1.26
CA LYS A 139 3.97 21.77 2.72
C LYS A 139 5.16 20.96 3.22
N ILE A 140 5.55 19.92 2.50
CA ILE A 140 6.76 19.13 2.79
C ILE A 140 8.01 20.03 2.66
N THR A 141 8.07 20.85 1.62
CA THR A 141 9.18 21.78 1.39
C THR A 141 9.24 22.85 2.47
N GLU A 142 8.09 23.41 2.88
CA GLU A 142 8.00 24.35 4.00
C GLU A 142 8.61 23.76 5.29
N LEU A 143 8.23 22.54 5.66
CA LEU A 143 8.78 21.86 6.85
C LEU A 143 10.30 21.66 6.80
N ILE A 144 10.85 21.43 5.61
CA ILE A 144 12.30 21.29 5.40
C ILE A 144 12.98 22.66 5.42
N SER A 145 12.38 23.70 4.84
CA SER A 145 12.94 25.06 4.87
C SER A 145 13.00 25.61 6.29
N ASP A 146 11.95 25.41 7.08
CA ASP A 146 11.89 25.78 8.51
C ASP A 146 13.05 25.16 9.32
N TYR A 147 13.57 24.01 8.90
CA TYR A 147 14.74 23.38 9.53
C TYR A 147 16.03 24.14 9.25
N TYR A 148 16.22 24.60 8.02
CA TYR A 148 17.44 25.29 7.62
C TYR A 148 17.48 26.77 8.01
N GLU A 149 16.31 27.36 8.26
CA GLU A 149 16.18 28.76 8.70
C GLU A 149 16.22 28.92 10.23
N ALA A 150 16.08 27.83 10.99
CA ALA A 150 16.09 27.81 12.46
C ALA A 150 17.48 27.55 13.06
#